data_AF-A0A1Q4WD52-F1
#
_entry.id   AF-A0A1Q4WD52-F1
#
_cell.length_a   1.000
_cell.length_b   1.000
_cell.length_c   1.000
_cell.angle_alpha   90.00
_cell.angle_beta   90.00
_cell.angle_gamma   90.00
#
_symmetry.space_group_name_H-M   'P 1'
#
loop_
_entity.id
_entity.type
_entity.pdbx_description
1 polymer ?
#
loop_
_entity_poly.entity_id
_entity_poly.type
_entity_poly.pdbx_seq_one_letter_code
_entity_poly.pdbx_strand_id
1 'polypeptide(L)'
;MQTVHPDGTACFWGAVPTHDTKMRDVVPGDIVFFTGQGRVRAVAEVGVIFRNAELADLLWPPEPGGPSWHTVYTLLDLVEADIPYSELNAVLGYRPHHNYPGQMVLRGDKAQSVLDEFMITSGLFFSRACAEPARAPDTGSQEAVRRAAAEEMRTSKTSYRRTGRLIVVDRREARLVAAFKEHLASCGREPADRFYCPSGVSDLYLEDVEGAELIEAKSTASHYCVRQALGQLLDYAPYCPAPPDRLSALLPAPPARADLALLHRYGIDCVHRDTSGAFVRAEAPAERRELMRAVWSS
;
A
#
# COMPACT_ATOMS: atom_id res chain seq x y z
N MET A 1 -14.76 -13.85 -15.78
CA MET A 1 -13.35 -14.13 -16.14
C MET A 1 -12.73 -12.97 -16.92
N GLN A 2 -13.14 -12.67 -18.16
CA GLN A 2 -12.55 -11.58 -18.97
C GLN A 2 -12.59 -10.19 -18.29
N THR A 3 -13.59 -9.89 -17.47
CA THR A 3 -13.65 -8.64 -16.72
C THR A 3 -12.58 -8.53 -15.62
N VAL A 4 -12.19 -9.66 -15.03
CA VAL A 4 -11.27 -9.74 -13.89
C VAL A 4 -9.84 -10.04 -14.35
N HIS A 5 -9.70 -10.81 -15.43
CA HIS A 5 -8.44 -11.17 -16.08
C HIS A 5 -8.48 -10.71 -17.54
N PRO A 6 -8.30 -9.40 -17.81
CA PRO A 6 -8.44 -8.83 -19.15
C PRO A 6 -7.34 -9.30 -20.10
N ASP A 7 -6.18 -9.66 -19.56
CA ASP A 7 -5.02 -10.14 -20.31
C ASP A 7 -5.18 -11.61 -20.77
N GLY A 8 -6.35 -12.21 -20.50
CA GLY A 8 -6.68 -13.57 -20.90
C GLY A 8 -5.93 -14.67 -20.15
N THR A 9 -5.07 -14.30 -19.19
CA THR A 9 -4.30 -15.22 -18.35
C THR A 9 -4.75 -15.10 -16.89
N ALA A 10 -4.80 -16.22 -16.18
CA ALA A 10 -5.15 -16.25 -14.77
C ALA A 10 -4.31 -17.32 -14.07
N CYS A 11 -3.75 -16.97 -12.91
CA CYS A 11 -3.17 -17.96 -12.00
C CYS A 11 -4.28 -18.50 -11.09
N PHE A 12 -4.23 -19.79 -10.76
CA PHE A 12 -5.25 -20.45 -9.95
C PHE A 12 -4.63 -21.03 -8.68
N TRP A 13 -5.42 -21.06 -7.62
CA TRP A 13 -5.13 -21.81 -6.41
C TRP A 13 -6.37 -22.56 -5.91
N GLY A 14 -6.16 -23.69 -5.23
CA GLY A 14 -7.23 -24.60 -4.84
C GLY A 14 -7.20 -24.94 -3.35
N ALA A 15 -8.39 -25.25 -2.83
CA ALA A 15 -8.62 -25.81 -1.51
C ALA A 15 -9.43 -27.11 -1.61
N VAL A 16 -9.03 -28.13 -0.86
CA VAL A 16 -9.79 -29.39 -0.76
C VAL A 16 -11.11 -29.17 0.01
N PRO A 17 -12.14 -30.01 -0.20
CA PRO A 17 -13.47 -29.84 0.39
C PRO A 17 -13.50 -29.63 1.91
N THR A 18 -12.53 -30.18 2.65
CA THR A 18 -12.42 -30.00 4.11
C THR A 18 -12.22 -28.54 4.54
N HIS A 19 -11.85 -27.64 3.61
CA HIS A 19 -11.68 -26.21 3.86
C HIS A 19 -12.88 -25.36 3.44
N ASP A 20 -13.91 -25.93 2.82
CA ASP A 20 -15.03 -25.16 2.26
C ASP A 20 -15.77 -24.32 3.30
N THR A 21 -15.96 -24.86 4.51
CA THR A 21 -16.55 -24.11 5.61
C THR A 21 -15.72 -22.88 5.98
N LYS A 22 -14.39 -23.01 6.00
CA LYS A 22 -13.48 -21.89 6.29
C LYS A 22 -13.47 -20.87 5.15
N MET A 23 -13.59 -21.32 3.91
CA MET A 23 -13.58 -20.50 2.68
C MET A 23 -14.93 -19.87 2.35
N ARG A 24 -15.96 -20.09 3.17
CA ARG A 24 -17.30 -19.54 2.94
C ARG A 24 -17.30 -18.01 2.93
N ASP A 25 -16.56 -17.42 3.86
CA ASP A 25 -16.53 -15.97 4.07
C ASP A 25 -15.48 -15.27 3.22
N VAL A 26 -14.67 -16.03 2.47
CA VAL A 26 -13.67 -15.47 1.58
C VAL A 26 -14.36 -14.92 0.34
N VAL A 27 -14.07 -13.67 0.01
CA VAL A 27 -14.68 -12.92 -1.09
C VAL A 27 -13.61 -12.38 -2.04
N PRO A 28 -13.98 -12.06 -3.29
CA PRO A 28 -13.09 -11.31 -4.18
C PRO A 28 -12.62 -10.01 -3.50
N GLY A 29 -11.31 -9.81 -3.48
CA GLY A 29 -10.65 -8.68 -2.80
C GLY A 29 -9.89 -9.07 -1.53
N ASP A 30 -10.16 -10.25 -0.96
CA ASP A 30 -9.38 -10.74 0.18
C ASP A 30 -7.93 -11.04 -0.23
N ILE A 31 -7.01 -10.94 0.73
CA ILE A 31 -5.59 -11.15 0.49
C ILE A 31 -5.18 -12.58 0.86
N VAL A 32 -4.43 -13.23 -0.01
CA VAL A 32 -3.83 -14.56 0.22
C VAL A 32 -2.33 -14.45 0.37
N PHE A 33 -1.81 -15.12 1.41
CA PHE A 33 -0.37 -15.26 1.65
C PHE A 33 0.05 -16.70 1.30
N PHE A 34 1.03 -16.83 0.41
CA PHE A 34 1.66 -18.10 0.09
C PHE A 34 2.85 -18.32 1.01
N THR A 35 2.74 -19.30 1.90
CA THR A 35 3.73 -19.59 2.93
C THR A 35 4.55 -20.83 2.58
N GLY A 36 5.84 -20.81 2.90
CA GLY A 36 6.76 -21.93 2.68
C GLY A 36 8.18 -21.56 3.08
N GLN A 37 9.01 -22.55 3.43
CA GLN A 37 10.41 -22.32 3.83
C GLN A 37 10.58 -21.29 4.98
N GLY A 38 9.65 -21.29 5.94
CA GLY A 38 9.69 -20.40 7.11
C GLY A 38 9.34 -18.94 6.84
N ARG A 39 8.74 -18.63 5.68
CA ARG A 39 8.41 -17.27 5.25
C ARG A 39 7.16 -17.22 4.37
N VAL A 40 6.52 -16.07 4.26
CA VAL A 40 5.61 -15.72 3.16
C VAL A 40 6.47 -15.42 1.95
N ARG A 41 6.23 -16.15 0.85
CA ARG A 41 6.98 -16.05 -0.41
C ARG A 41 6.28 -15.25 -1.49
N ALA A 42 4.96 -15.14 -1.39
CA ALA A 42 4.17 -14.35 -2.30
C ALA A 42 2.87 -13.89 -1.64
N VAL A 43 2.35 -12.78 -2.12
CA VAL A 43 1.06 -12.21 -1.74
C VAL A 43 0.25 -12.02 -3.02
N ALA A 44 -1.04 -12.30 -2.96
CA ALA A 44 -1.95 -12.01 -4.06
C ALA A 44 -3.32 -11.59 -3.52
N GLU A 45 -4.14 -11.04 -4.41
CA GLU A 45 -5.54 -10.75 -4.14
C GLU A 45 -6.44 -11.83 -4.75
N VAL A 46 -7.46 -12.24 -4.00
CA VAL A 46 -8.44 -13.24 -4.46
C VAL A 46 -9.33 -12.60 -5.53
N GLY A 47 -9.31 -13.17 -6.73
CA GLY A 47 -10.17 -12.78 -7.84
C GLY A 47 -11.50 -13.52 -7.81
N VAL A 48 -11.81 -14.26 -8.88
CA VAL A 48 -13.05 -15.05 -8.98
C VAL A 48 -12.90 -16.35 -8.18
N ILE A 49 -13.94 -16.72 -7.43
CA ILE A 49 -14.02 -17.97 -6.66
C ILE A 49 -15.04 -18.91 -7.32
N PHE A 50 -14.64 -20.17 -7.49
CA PHE A 50 -15.42 -21.27 -8.02
C PHE A 50 -15.54 -22.37 -6.96
N ARG A 51 -16.72 -22.97 -6.84
CA ARG A 51 -16.95 -24.17 -6.03
C ARG A 51 -17.36 -25.28 -6.99
N ASN A 52 -16.37 -25.91 -7.61
CA ASN A 52 -16.57 -26.81 -8.73
C ASN A 52 -15.39 -27.78 -8.84
N ALA A 53 -15.63 -29.05 -8.46
CA ALA A 53 -14.63 -30.11 -8.53
C ALA A 53 -14.28 -30.50 -9.98
N GLU A 54 -15.24 -30.47 -10.92
CA GLU A 54 -14.98 -30.76 -12.33
C GLU A 54 -13.98 -29.76 -12.93
N LEU A 55 -14.16 -28.46 -12.64
CA LEU A 55 -13.19 -27.43 -13.02
C LEU A 55 -11.83 -27.69 -12.37
N ALA A 56 -11.82 -28.07 -11.10
CA ALA A 56 -10.60 -28.30 -10.35
C ALA A 56 -9.81 -29.50 -10.90
N ASP A 57 -10.50 -30.58 -11.27
CA ASP A 57 -9.90 -31.78 -11.86
C ASP A 57 -9.37 -31.53 -13.28
N LEU A 58 -9.94 -30.57 -14.02
CA LEU A 58 -9.37 -30.12 -15.29
C LEU A 58 -8.05 -29.36 -15.11
N LEU A 59 -7.90 -28.60 -14.01
CA LEU A 59 -6.69 -27.83 -13.71
C LEU A 59 -5.61 -28.71 -13.05
N TRP A 60 -6.03 -29.54 -12.10
CA TRP A 60 -5.18 -30.42 -11.31
C TRP A 60 -5.84 -31.80 -11.21
N PRO A 61 -5.60 -32.68 -12.20
CA PRO A 61 -6.15 -34.02 -12.19
C PRO A 61 -5.76 -34.77 -10.90
N PRO A 62 -6.72 -35.33 -10.16
CA PRO A 62 -6.43 -36.02 -8.92
C PRO A 62 -5.71 -37.35 -9.21
N GLU A 63 -4.82 -37.75 -8.29
CA GLU A 63 -4.25 -39.09 -8.31
C GLU A 63 -5.35 -40.15 -8.13
N PRO A 64 -5.20 -41.37 -8.66
CA PRO A 64 -6.18 -42.44 -8.49
C PRO A 64 -6.50 -42.70 -7.00
N GLY A 65 -7.73 -42.41 -6.58
CA GLY A 65 -8.18 -42.54 -5.18
C GLY A 65 -7.76 -41.39 -4.25
N GLY A 66 -7.08 -40.36 -4.78
CA GLY A 66 -6.72 -39.15 -4.06
C GLY A 66 -7.90 -38.15 -3.94
N PRO A 67 -7.81 -37.19 -3.01
CA PRO A 67 -8.83 -36.16 -2.87
C PRO A 67 -8.76 -35.17 -4.05
N SER A 68 -9.93 -34.81 -4.58
CA SER A 68 -10.08 -33.71 -5.53
C SER A 68 -10.10 -32.35 -4.79
N TRP A 69 -9.76 -31.29 -5.52
CA TRP A 69 -9.93 -29.91 -5.11
C TRP A 69 -11.37 -29.46 -5.36
N HIS A 70 -11.90 -28.49 -4.61
CA HIS A 70 -13.29 -28.06 -4.79
C HIS A 70 -13.46 -26.55 -4.83
N THR A 71 -12.93 -25.85 -3.83
CA THR A 71 -12.90 -24.38 -3.87
C THR A 71 -11.66 -23.95 -4.64
N VAL A 72 -11.85 -23.41 -5.84
CA VAL A 72 -10.79 -22.90 -6.72
C VAL A 72 -10.96 -21.40 -6.84
N TYR A 73 -9.88 -20.63 -6.78
CA TYR A 73 -9.94 -19.20 -7.00
C TYR A 73 -8.78 -18.71 -7.84
N THR A 74 -9.02 -17.62 -8.58
CA THR A 74 -7.96 -16.98 -9.36
C THR A 74 -7.19 -15.99 -8.50
N LEU A 75 -5.93 -15.76 -8.84
CA LEU A 75 -5.06 -14.79 -8.19
C LEU A 75 -4.93 -13.55 -9.05
N LEU A 76 -5.15 -12.40 -8.44
CA LEU A 76 -4.85 -11.07 -8.98
C LEU A 76 -3.54 -10.58 -8.36
N ASP A 77 -2.71 -9.93 -9.17
CA ASP A 77 -1.50 -9.23 -8.72
C ASP A 77 -0.60 -10.06 -7.81
N LEU A 78 -0.24 -11.26 -8.27
CA LEU A 78 0.69 -12.12 -7.57
C LEU A 78 2.07 -11.44 -7.52
N VAL A 79 2.49 -11.02 -6.33
CA VAL A 79 3.78 -10.39 -6.07
C VAL A 79 4.63 -11.27 -5.17
N GLU A 80 5.94 -11.31 -5.44
CA GLU A 80 6.88 -11.96 -4.54
C GLU A 80 7.00 -11.16 -3.24
N ALA A 81 7.15 -11.88 -2.13
CA ALA A 81 7.32 -11.31 -0.80
C ALA A 81 8.38 -12.12 -0.03
N ASP A 82 8.99 -11.48 0.97
CA ASP A 82 9.92 -12.14 1.90
C ASP A 82 9.57 -11.73 3.33
N ILE A 83 8.51 -12.31 3.88
CA ILE A 83 8.05 -12.03 5.26
C ILE A 83 8.33 -13.26 6.13
N PRO A 84 9.33 -13.22 7.03
CA PRO A 84 9.61 -14.34 7.92
C PRO A 84 8.42 -14.70 8.82
N TYR A 85 8.22 -16.00 9.10
CA TYR A 85 7.14 -16.46 10.00
C TYR A 85 7.23 -15.81 11.37
N SER A 86 8.42 -15.58 11.91
CA SER A 86 8.59 -14.92 13.21
C SER A 86 7.90 -13.56 13.28
N GLU A 87 7.84 -12.85 12.15
CA GLU A 87 7.21 -11.54 12.08
C GLU A 87 5.70 -11.67 11.94
N LEU A 88 5.22 -12.48 11.01
CA LEU A 88 3.79 -12.74 10.86
C LEU A 88 3.20 -13.31 12.18
N ASN A 89 3.95 -14.16 12.86
CA ASN A 89 3.58 -14.70 14.17
C ASN A 89 3.50 -13.62 15.24
N ALA A 90 4.43 -12.65 15.26
CA ALA A 90 4.40 -11.55 16.22
C ALA A 90 3.12 -10.72 16.08
N VAL A 91 2.71 -10.40 14.85
CA VAL A 91 1.46 -9.67 14.57
C VAL A 91 0.24 -10.46 15.00
N LEU A 92 0.23 -11.76 14.72
CA LEU A 92 -0.90 -12.63 15.03
C LEU A 92 -0.98 -13.07 16.51
N GLY A 93 0.01 -12.68 17.32
CA GLY A 93 0.14 -13.13 18.71
C GLY A 93 0.43 -14.63 18.82
N TYR A 94 1.05 -15.23 17.80
CA TYR A 94 1.46 -16.62 17.77
C TYR A 94 2.86 -16.79 18.35
N ARG A 95 3.23 -18.04 18.65
CA ARG A 95 4.58 -18.37 19.11
C ARG A 95 5.59 -18.07 17.98
N PRO A 96 6.82 -17.61 18.27
CA PRO A 96 7.79 -17.24 17.24
C PRO A 96 8.07 -18.32 16.19
N HIS A 97 8.08 -19.60 16.60
CA HIS A 97 8.31 -20.75 15.74
C HIS A 97 7.02 -21.43 15.26
N HIS A 98 5.87 -20.77 15.38
CA HIS A 98 4.63 -21.29 14.82
C HIS A 98 4.77 -21.41 13.30
N ASN A 99 4.41 -22.58 12.78
CA ASN A 99 4.32 -22.85 11.36
C ASN A 99 2.85 -22.80 10.94
N TYR A 100 2.59 -22.58 9.65
CA TYR A 100 1.26 -22.54 9.08
C TYR A 100 0.95 -23.85 8.35
N PRO A 101 0.46 -24.91 9.04
CA PRO A 101 0.12 -26.16 8.39
C PRO A 101 -1.19 -26.02 7.62
N GLY A 102 -1.11 -26.23 6.30
CA GLY A 102 -2.27 -26.19 5.42
C GLY A 102 -2.91 -24.81 5.32
N GLN A 103 -4.20 -24.78 4.99
CA GLN A 103 -4.89 -23.54 4.67
C GLN A 103 -5.62 -22.97 5.89
N MET A 104 -5.36 -21.70 6.16
CA MET A 104 -5.95 -20.92 7.24
C MET A 104 -6.68 -19.71 6.67
N VAL A 105 -7.73 -19.27 7.35
CA VAL A 105 -8.48 -18.05 7.01
C VAL A 105 -8.50 -17.17 8.25
N LEU A 106 -7.78 -16.06 8.19
CA LEU A 106 -7.78 -15.02 9.21
C LEU A 106 -9.00 -14.11 9.00
N ARG A 107 -9.57 -13.59 10.08
CA ARG A 107 -10.80 -12.78 10.05
C ARG A 107 -10.70 -11.60 11.00
N GLY A 108 -11.48 -10.56 10.70
CA GLY A 108 -11.64 -9.37 11.54
C GLY A 108 -10.30 -8.73 11.89
N ASP A 109 -10.16 -8.32 13.14
CA ASP A 109 -9.00 -7.58 13.65
C ASP A 109 -7.67 -8.26 13.33
N LYS A 110 -7.60 -9.61 13.37
CA LYS A 110 -6.35 -10.32 13.05
C LYS A 110 -5.93 -10.17 11.60
N ALA A 111 -6.88 -10.20 10.67
CA ALA A 111 -6.59 -9.97 9.26
C ALA A 111 -6.19 -8.51 9.05
N GLN A 112 -6.92 -7.58 9.68
CA GLN A 112 -6.65 -6.15 9.57
C GLN A 112 -5.27 -5.79 10.12
N SER A 113 -4.88 -6.29 11.30
CA SER A 113 -3.55 -6.05 11.87
C SER A 113 -2.41 -6.52 10.96
N VAL A 114 -2.60 -7.62 10.23
CA VAL A 114 -1.60 -8.09 9.26
C VAL A 114 -1.52 -7.14 8.07
N LEU A 115 -2.66 -6.74 7.50
CA LEU A 115 -2.68 -5.80 6.38
C LEU A 115 -2.08 -4.45 6.77
N ASP A 116 -2.38 -3.94 7.96
CA ASP A 116 -1.87 -2.68 8.47
C ASP A 116 -0.36 -2.75 8.74
N GLU A 117 0.11 -3.77 9.46
CA GLU A 117 1.53 -3.93 9.82
C GLU A 117 2.43 -4.14 8.60
N PHE A 118 1.93 -4.81 7.56
CA PHE A 118 2.68 -5.01 6.31
C PHE A 118 2.32 -3.96 5.24
N MET A 119 1.48 -2.98 5.58
CA MET A 119 0.97 -1.93 4.69
C MET A 119 0.41 -2.45 3.35
N ILE A 120 -0.25 -3.60 3.39
CA ILE A 120 -0.82 -4.26 2.21
C ILE A 120 -2.22 -3.70 1.94
N THR A 121 -2.44 -3.22 0.71
CA THR A 121 -3.74 -2.66 0.29
C THR A 121 -4.30 -3.45 -0.89
N SER A 122 -5.50 -4.00 -0.73
CA SER A 122 -6.26 -4.63 -1.82
C SER A 122 -6.51 -3.64 -2.95
N GLY A 123 -6.30 -4.10 -4.18
CA GLY A 123 -6.54 -3.32 -5.37
C GLY A 123 -8.01 -3.07 -5.67
N LEU A 124 -8.89 -4.02 -5.35
CA LEU A 124 -10.33 -3.80 -5.41
C LEU A 124 -10.77 -2.78 -4.37
N PHE A 125 -10.25 -2.84 -3.14
CA PHE A 125 -10.52 -1.84 -2.12
C PHE A 125 -10.06 -0.45 -2.55
N PHE A 126 -8.80 -0.33 -3.01
CA PHE A 126 -8.24 0.91 -3.54
C PHE A 126 -9.14 1.50 -4.64
N SER A 127 -9.55 0.66 -5.60
CA SER A 127 -10.38 1.13 -6.71
C SER A 127 -11.76 1.62 -6.28
N ARG A 128 -12.33 1.07 -5.19
CA ARG A 128 -13.58 1.55 -4.61
C ARG A 128 -13.36 2.87 -3.87
N ALA A 129 -12.32 2.94 -3.03
CA ALA A 129 -11.98 4.14 -2.28
C ALA A 129 -11.73 5.36 -3.20
N CYS A 130 -11.06 5.16 -4.34
CA CYS A 130 -10.87 6.23 -5.32
C CYS A 130 -12.08 6.51 -6.22
N ALA A 131 -13.05 5.59 -6.30
CA ALA A 131 -14.29 5.79 -7.07
C ALA A 131 -15.38 6.49 -6.25
N GLU A 132 -15.29 6.44 -4.92
CA GLU A 132 -16.12 7.26 -4.06
C GLU A 132 -15.64 8.73 -4.17
N PRO A 133 -16.55 9.69 -4.43
CA PRO A 133 -16.16 11.09 -4.47
C PRO A 133 -15.65 11.48 -3.08
N ALA A 134 -14.36 11.83 -2.99
CA ALA A 134 -13.79 12.52 -1.85
C ALA A 134 -14.77 13.64 -1.44
N ARG A 135 -15.15 13.71 -0.16
CA ARG A 135 -15.99 14.80 0.35
C ARG A 135 -15.36 16.11 -0.09
N ALA A 136 -16.04 16.82 -0.99
CA ALA A 136 -15.54 18.06 -1.57
C ALA A 136 -15.41 19.13 -0.46
N PRO A 137 -14.23 19.75 -0.30
CA PRO A 137 -14.14 21.07 0.32
C PRO A 137 -14.75 22.12 -0.62
N ASP A 138 -15.19 23.21 -0.01
CA ASP A 138 -16.16 24.17 -0.53
C ASP A 138 -15.82 24.83 -1.88
N THR A 139 -16.87 25.15 -2.62
CA THR A 139 -16.95 25.24 -4.09
C THR A 139 -16.31 26.50 -4.73
N GLY A 140 -15.52 27.28 -4.00
CA GLY A 140 -15.02 28.58 -4.48
C GLY A 140 -13.68 28.54 -5.23
N SER A 141 -12.81 27.57 -4.91
CA SER A 141 -11.40 27.60 -5.34
C SER A 141 -11.13 26.81 -6.64
N GLN A 142 -12.08 25.97 -7.07
CA GLN A 142 -11.93 25.08 -8.23
C GLN A 142 -12.31 25.71 -9.58
N GLU A 143 -13.03 26.84 -9.60
CA GLU A 143 -13.52 27.43 -10.86
C GLU A 143 -12.42 28.05 -11.73
N ALA A 144 -11.28 28.44 -11.16
CA ALA A 144 -10.12 28.92 -11.93
C ALA A 144 -9.34 27.76 -12.56
N VAL A 145 -9.25 26.61 -11.89
CA VAL A 145 -8.47 25.44 -12.34
C VAL A 145 -9.17 24.69 -13.49
N ARG A 146 -10.52 24.71 -13.53
CA ARG A 146 -11.28 24.11 -14.64
C ARG A 146 -11.02 24.78 -16.00
N ARG A 147 -10.54 26.03 -16.06
CA ARG A 147 -10.28 26.72 -17.34
C ARG A 147 -8.91 26.43 -17.95
N ALA A 148 -7.94 25.92 -17.20
CA ALA A 148 -6.63 25.54 -17.75
C ALA A 148 -6.54 24.06 -18.16
N ALA A 149 -7.35 23.17 -17.55
CA ALA A 149 -7.33 21.74 -17.85
C ALA A 149 -8.26 21.31 -19.03
N ALA A 150 -9.07 22.23 -19.57
CA ALA A 150 -10.14 21.88 -20.51
C ALA A 150 -9.78 21.94 -21.99
N GLU A 151 -8.61 22.47 -22.40
CA GLU A 151 -8.31 22.66 -23.84
C GLU A 151 -7.26 21.72 -24.46
N GLU A 152 -6.62 20.80 -23.72
CA GLU A 152 -5.59 19.92 -24.33
C GLU A 152 -5.76 18.41 -24.12
N MET A 153 -6.96 17.92 -23.80
CA MET A 153 -7.20 16.47 -23.69
C MET A 153 -8.42 16.01 -24.52
N ARG A 154 -8.42 16.37 -25.80
CA ARG A 154 -9.26 15.72 -26.82
C ARG A 154 -8.38 14.90 -27.78
N THR A 155 -7.85 13.79 -27.28
CA THR A 155 -7.36 12.72 -28.16
C THR A 155 -7.60 11.36 -27.52
N SER A 156 -8.50 10.60 -28.16
CA SER A 156 -8.65 9.14 -28.16
C SER A 156 -8.44 8.39 -26.82
N LYS A 157 -9.57 7.91 -26.26
CA LYS A 157 -9.66 6.80 -25.31
C LYS A 157 -8.64 5.70 -25.65
N THR A 158 -7.57 5.63 -24.87
CA THR A 158 -6.81 4.41 -24.67
C THR A 158 -6.85 4.17 -23.18
N SER A 159 -7.81 3.35 -22.74
CA SER A 159 -7.89 2.95 -21.34
C SER A 159 -6.71 2.04 -21.04
N TYR A 160 -5.59 2.62 -20.62
CA TYR A 160 -4.59 1.91 -19.85
C TYR A 160 -5.24 1.48 -18.54
N ARG A 161 -5.70 0.24 -18.46
CA ARG A 161 -6.24 -0.33 -17.22
C ARG A 161 -5.10 -1.14 -16.59
N ARG A 162 -4.39 -0.54 -15.64
CA ARG A 162 -3.39 -1.25 -14.82
C ARG A 162 -4.08 -2.44 -14.13
N THR A 163 -3.62 -3.65 -14.41
CA THR A 163 -4.05 -4.86 -13.70
C THR A 163 -3.45 -4.87 -12.28
N GLY A 164 -2.22 -4.34 -12.12
CA GLY A 164 -1.53 -4.16 -10.83
C GLY A 164 -2.17 -3.12 -9.92
N ARG A 165 -3.04 -3.55 -9.00
CA ARG A 165 -3.69 -2.72 -7.98
C ARG A 165 -3.39 -3.17 -6.55
N LEU A 166 -2.94 -4.41 -6.33
CA LEU A 166 -2.42 -4.81 -5.02
C LEU A 166 -1.14 -4.02 -4.69
N ILE A 167 -1.17 -3.31 -3.58
CA ILE A 167 0.00 -2.59 -3.07
C ILE A 167 0.58 -3.40 -1.92
N VAL A 168 1.81 -3.87 -2.09
CA VAL A 168 2.62 -4.48 -1.04
C VAL A 168 3.83 -3.60 -0.85
N VAL A 169 3.96 -2.99 0.32
CA VAL A 169 5.06 -2.07 0.61
C VAL A 169 6.27 -2.85 1.15
N ASP A 170 7.48 -2.35 0.91
CA ASP A 170 8.71 -2.97 1.38
C ASP A 170 8.67 -3.15 2.91
N ARG A 171 9.13 -4.31 3.41
CA ARG A 171 9.07 -4.59 4.85
C ARG A 171 9.88 -3.60 5.70
N ARG A 172 10.99 -3.08 5.17
CA ARG A 172 11.80 -2.06 5.84
C ARG A 172 11.04 -0.74 5.92
N GLU A 173 10.25 -0.41 4.90
CA GLU A 173 9.37 0.77 4.88
C GLU A 173 8.26 0.62 5.92
N ALA A 174 7.55 -0.50 5.94
CA ALA A 174 6.49 -0.75 6.91
C ALA A 174 6.98 -0.64 8.36
N ARG A 175 8.15 -1.22 8.67
CA ARG A 175 8.79 -1.09 9.99
C ARG A 175 9.19 0.35 10.33
N LEU A 176 9.68 1.09 9.34
CA LEU A 176 10.08 2.48 9.52
C LEU A 176 8.87 3.35 9.81
N VAL A 177 7.76 3.15 9.10
CA VAL A 177 6.47 3.80 9.33
C VAL A 177 5.94 3.47 10.72
N ALA A 178 5.88 2.19 11.11
CA ALA A 178 5.40 1.78 12.42
C ALA A 178 6.21 2.44 13.56
N ALA A 179 7.54 2.38 13.48
CA ALA A 179 8.40 3.02 14.48
C ALA A 179 8.26 4.55 14.50
N PHE A 180 7.98 5.18 13.35
CA PHE A 180 7.75 6.61 13.30
C PHE A 180 6.38 7.00 13.85
N LYS A 181 5.34 6.18 13.66
CA LYS A 181 4.03 6.36 14.32
C LYS A 181 4.17 6.30 15.85
N GLU A 182 4.94 5.35 16.38
CA GLU A 182 5.24 5.28 17.82
C GLU A 182 5.96 6.54 18.31
N HIS A 183 6.91 7.04 17.53
CA HIS A 183 7.60 8.29 17.85
C HIS A 183 6.65 9.49 17.86
N LEU A 184 5.79 9.64 16.85
CA LEU A 184 4.77 10.70 16.79
C LEU A 184 3.84 10.65 18.01
N ALA A 185 3.37 9.45 18.39
CA ALA A 185 2.55 9.26 19.58
C ALA A 185 3.31 9.64 20.87
N SER A 186 4.60 9.31 20.97
CA SER A 186 5.44 9.72 22.12
C SER A 186 5.64 11.24 22.21
N CYS A 187 5.54 11.94 21.08
CA CYS A 187 5.56 13.40 21.00
C CYS A 187 4.17 14.03 21.22
N GLY A 188 3.11 13.23 21.43
CA GLY A 188 1.75 13.72 21.62
C GLY A 188 1.07 14.23 20.35
N ARG A 189 1.55 13.83 19.17
CA ARG A 189 0.94 14.13 17.87
C ARG A 189 -0.28 13.23 17.64
N GLU A 190 -1.23 13.71 16.84
CA GLU A 190 -2.40 12.91 16.44
C GLU A 190 -2.00 11.70 15.59
N PRO A 191 -2.84 10.65 15.50
CA PRO A 191 -2.57 9.48 14.68
C PRO A 191 -2.32 9.85 13.21
N ALA A 192 -1.24 9.33 12.64
CA ALA A 192 -0.97 9.43 11.21
C ALA A 192 -1.72 8.32 10.46
N ASP A 193 -2.55 8.72 9.50
CA ASP A 193 -3.36 7.82 8.69
C ASP A 193 -2.90 7.78 7.24
N ARG A 194 -3.31 6.74 6.50
CA ARG A 194 -3.10 6.66 5.05
C ARG A 194 -4.30 7.30 4.36
N PHE A 195 -4.07 8.00 3.26
CA PHE A 195 -5.16 8.39 2.36
C PHE A 195 -4.96 7.82 0.97
N TYR A 196 -6.08 7.71 0.26
CA TYR A 196 -6.19 7.07 -1.04
C TYR A 196 -6.46 8.15 -2.09
N CYS A 197 -5.63 8.22 -3.12
CA CYS A 197 -5.82 9.15 -4.22
C CYS A 197 -5.66 8.44 -5.58
N PRO A 198 -6.11 9.04 -6.69
CA PRO A 198 -5.96 8.43 -8.01
C PRO A 198 -4.53 8.05 -8.38
N SER A 199 -3.54 8.74 -7.82
CA SER A 199 -2.11 8.52 -8.05
C SER A 199 -1.51 7.39 -7.21
N GLY A 200 -2.17 6.97 -6.12
CA GLY A 200 -1.65 5.95 -5.20
C GLY A 200 -2.18 6.07 -3.77
N VAL A 201 -1.50 5.39 -2.85
CA VAL A 201 -1.78 5.46 -1.41
C VAL A 201 -0.60 6.13 -0.74
N SER A 202 -0.87 7.08 0.14
CA SER A 202 0.18 7.67 0.97
C SER A 202 0.63 6.71 2.07
N ASP A 203 1.87 6.83 2.50
CA ASP A 203 2.36 6.09 3.67
C ASP A 203 1.81 6.68 4.97
N LEU A 204 1.85 8.01 5.09
CA LEU A 204 1.46 8.74 6.29
C LEU A 204 0.94 10.14 5.94
N TYR A 205 -0.19 10.49 6.53
CA TYR A 205 -0.77 11.83 6.51
C TYR A 205 -1.23 12.20 7.92
N LEU A 206 -0.85 13.40 8.33
CA LEU A 206 -1.18 13.98 9.63
C LEU A 206 -1.94 15.27 9.39
N GLU A 207 -2.99 15.49 10.18
CA GLU A 207 -3.67 16.78 10.28
C GLU A 207 -3.95 17.01 11.76
N ASP A 208 -3.17 17.91 12.37
CA ASP A 208 -3.29 18.24 13.79
C ASP A 208 -3.12 19.74 14.04
N VAL A 209 -2.97 20.12 15.30
CA VAL A 209 -2.79 21.53 15.70
C VAL A 209 -1.52 22.17 15.11
N GLU A 210 -0.53 21.39 14.68
CA GLU A 210 0.69 21.86 14.02
C GLU A 210 0.53 22.02 12.50
N GLY A 211 -0.59 21.57 11.94
CA GLY A 211 -0.95 21.68 10.52
C GLY A 211 -0.99 20.33 9.80
N ALA A 212 -1.11 20.40 8.48
CA ALA A 212 -1.18 19.20 7.64
C ALA A 212 0.22 18.78 7.14
N GLU A 213 0.59 17.51 7.33
CA GLU A 213 1.86 16.96 6.88
C GLU A 213 1.65 15.66 6.11
N LEU A 214 2.15 15.61 4.87
CA LEU A 214 2.22 14.38 4.08
C LEU A 214 3.65 13.82 4.13
N ILE A 215 3.76 12.53 4.43
CA ILE A 215 5.04 11.85 4.64
C ILE A 215 5.10 10.57 3.80
N GLU A 216 6.23 10.38 3.09
CA GLU A 216 6.50 9.20 2.27
C GLU A 216 7.75 8.50 2.80
N ALA A 217 7.63 7.21 3.13
CA ALA A 217 8.70 6.39 3.67
C ALA A 217 9.46 5.65 2.56
N LYS A 218 10.76 5.44 2.76
CA LYS A 218 11.57 4.59 1.88
C LYS A 218 12.48 3.64 2.63
N SER A 219 12.73 2.47 2.03
CA SER A 219 13.48 1.36 2.64
C SER A 219 14.97 1.64 2.78
N THR A 220 15.49 2.59 2.01
CA THR A 220 16.90 3.02 2.02
C THR A 220 17.01 4.52 1.76
N ALA A 221 18.14 5.11 2.15
CA ALA A 221 18.48 6.50 1.83
C ALA A 221 19.26 6.63 0.49
N SER A 222 19.03 5.70 -0.45
CA SER A 222 19.68 5.73 -1.76
C SER A 222 19.11 6.84 -2.64
N HIS A 223 19.91 7.32 -3.60
CA HIS A 223 19.48 8.34 -4.57
C HIS A 223 18.18 7.93 -5.32
N TYR A 224 18.06 6.64 -5.66
CA TYR A 224 16.86 6.09 -6.29
C TYR A 224 15.63 6.27 -5.40
N CYS A 225 15.71 5.84 -4.13
CA CYS A 225 14.61 5.96 -3.17
C CYS A 225 14.25 7.42 -2.90
N VAL A 226 15.24 8.31 -2.79
CA VAL A 226 15.00 9.74 -2.58
C VAL A 226 14.22 10.36 -3.74
N ARG A 227 14.59 10.04 -4.99
CA ARG A 227 13.84 10.51 -6.17
C ARG A 227 12.44 9.92 -6.25
N GLN A 228 12.28 8.66 -5.84
CA GLN A 228 10.98 8.03 -5.79
C GLN A 228 10.06 8.72 -4.75
N ALA A 229 10.56 8.95 -3.53
CA ALA A 229 9.83 9.68 -2.49
C ALA A 229 9.45 11.09 -2.95
N LEU A 230 10.39 11.82 -3.55
CA LEU A 230 10.14 13.14 -4.13
C LEU A 230 8.98 13.11 -5.14
N GLY A 231 9.01 12.17 -6.09
CA GLY A 231 7.95 12.04 -7.09
C GLY A 231 6.59 11.74 -6.47
N GLN A 232 6.54 10.75 -5.57
CA GLN A 232 5.30 10.36 -4.90
C GLN A 232 4.71 11.50 -4.04
N LEU A 233 5.53 12.20 -3.27
CA LEU A 233 5.09 13.34 -2.47
C LEU A 233 4.46 14.43 -3.34
N LEU A 234 5.09 14.77 -4.47
CA LEU A 234 4.57 15.77 -5.40
C LEU A 234 3.31 15.28 -6.14
N ASP A 235 3.21 13.99 -6.44
CA ASP A 235 2.04 13.39 -7.07
C ASP A 235 0.82 13.31 -6.12
N TYR A 236 1.06 13.18 -4.81
CA TYR A 236 0.01 13.00 -3.81
C TYR A 236 -0.47 14.32 -3.19
N ALA A 237 0.41 15.33 -3.08
CA ALA A 237 0.10 16.59 -2.41
C ALA A 237 -1.19 17.30 -2.89
N PRO A 238 -1.51 17.34 -4.21
CA PRO A 238 -2.75 17.97 -4.68
C PRO A 238 -4.04 17.27 -4.24
N TYR A 239 -3.93 16.01 -3.78
CA TYR A 239 -5.07 15.19 -3.37
C TYR A 239 -5.22 15.10 -1.85
N CYS A 240 -4.36 15.77 -1.09
CA CYS A 240 -4.47 15.79 0.37
C CYS A 240 -5.83 16.40 0.81
N PRO A 241 -6.48 15.83 1.84
CA PRO A 241 -7.75 16.36 2.38
C PRO A 241 -7.70 17.84 2.74
N ALA A 242 -6.63 18.25 3.43
CA ALA A 242 -6.24 19.65 3.63
C ALA A 242 -4.90 19.91 2.92
N PRO A 243 -4.71 21.11 2.33
CA PRO A 243 -3.44 21.50 1.70
C PRO A 243 -2.27 21.31 2.67
N PRO A 244 -1.26 20.50 2.33
CA PRO A 244 -0.18 20.19 3.25
C PRO A 244 0.67 21.43 3.54
N ASP A 245 0.89 21.71 4.82
CA ASP A 245 1.87 22.68 5.28
C ASP A 245 3.31 22.20 5.05
N ARG A 246 3.49 20.88 5.09
CA ARG A 246 4.78 20.19 4.96
C ARG A 246 4.65 18.91 4.14
N LEU A 247 5.70 18.67 3.36
CA LEU A 247 5.97 17.39 2.73
C LEU A 247 7.27 16.85 3.32
N SER A 248 7.33 15.55 3.63
CA SER A 248 8.49 14.95 4.28
C SER A 248 8.85 13.58 3.69
N ALA A 249 10.14 13.38 3.41
CA ALA A 249 10.68 12.06 3.13
C ALA A 249 11.15 11.40 4.44
N LEU A 250 10.66 10.20 4.75
CA LEU A 250 11.06 9.40 5.91
C LEU A 250 12.04 8.31 5.49
N LEU A 251 13.29 8.41 5.96
CA LEU A 251 14.40 7.53 5.57
C LEU A 251 15.01 6.81 6.80
N PRO A 252 15.57 5.60 6.64
CA PRO A 252 16.13 4.85 7.77
C PRO A 252 17.48 5.40 8.26
N ALA A 253 18.13 6.25 7.46
CA ALA A 253 19.46 6.81 7.69
C ALA A 253 19.58 8.17 6.97
N PRO A 254 20.55 9.03 7.34
CA PRO A 254 20.77 10.29 6.63
C PRO A 254 21.11 10.05 5.15
N PRO A 255 20.44 10.74 4.21
CA PRO A 255 20.78 10.64 2.79
C PRO A 255 22.07 11.39 2.48
N ALA A 256 22.63 11.17 1.28
CA ALA A 256 23.78 11.94 0.83
C ALA A 256 23.43 13.43 0.76
N ARG A 257 24.43 14.31 0.94
CA ARG A 257 24.21 15.77 0.93
C ARG A 257 23.53 16.27 -0.35
N ALA A 258 23.85 15.68 -1.50
CA ALA A 258 23.23 16.03 -2.78
C ALA A 258 21.74 15.65 -2.83
N ASP A 259 21.38 14.53 -2.21
CA ASP A 259 20.02 14.01 -2.15
C ASP A 259 19.16 14.84 -1.18
N LEU A 260 19.72 15.22 -0.03
CA LEU A 260 19.07 16.16 0.88
C LEU A 260 18.83 17.52 0.20
N ALA A 261 19.85 18.03 -0.50
CA ALA A 261 19.73 19.28 -1.25
C ALA A 261 18.69 19.20 -2.37
N LEU A 262 18.48 18.03 -2.98
CA LEU A 262 17.43 17.80 -3.96
C LEU A 262 16.04 17.94 -3.30
N LEU A 263 15.80 17.28 -2.16
CA LEU A 263 14.54 17.42 -1.42
C LEU A 263 14.28 18.86 -1.00
N HIS A 264 15.28 19.52 -0.40
CA HIS A 264 15.18 20.90 0.07
C HIS A 264 14.93 21.92 -1.05
N ARG A 265 15.40 21.64 -2.28
CA ARG A 265 15.09 22.49 -3.45
C ARG A 265 13.60 22.56 -3.74
N TYR A 266 12.90 21.46 -3.51
CA TYR A 266 11.46 21.35 -3.60
C TYR A 266 10.85 21.42 -2.21
N GLY A 267 11.38 22.21 -1.27
CA GLY A 267 10.77 22.49 0.04
C GLY A 267 10.43 21.29 0.93
N ILE A 268 10.87 20.08 0.57
CA ILE A 268 10.53 18.83 1.26
C ILE A 268 11.52 18.60 2.40
N ASP A 269 11.00 18.39 3.60
CA ASP A 269 11.79 18.03 4.77
C ASP A 269 12.30 16.58 4.64
N CYS A 270 13.39 16.25 5.32
CA CYS A 270 13.85 14.87 5.46
C CYS A 270 13.85 14.47 6.93
N VAL A 271 13.08 13.45 7.27
CA VAL A 271 13.13 12.80 8.59
C VAL A 271 13.98 11.55 8.45
N HIS A 272 14.97 11.38 9.32
CA HIS A 272 15.80 10.17 9.33
C HIS A 272 16.23 9.78 10.74
N ARG A 273 16.75 8.57 10.91
CA ARG A 273 17.38 8.18 12.16
C ARG A 273 18.80 8.73 12.25
N ASP A 274 19.20 9.23 13.41
CA ASP A 274 20.58 9.60 13.70
C ASP A 274 21.39 8.39 14.20
N THR A 275 22.63 8.62 14.64
CA THR A 275 23.51 7.56 15.17
C THR A 275 23.01 6.95 16.48
N SER A 276 22.14 7.64 17.22
CA SER A 276 21.50 7.11 18.44
C SER A 276 20.24 6.30 18.13
N GLY A 277 19.77 6.33 16.88
CA GLY A 277 18.52 5.71 16.45
C GLY A 277 17.29 6.59 16.65
N ALA A 278 17.46 7.82 17.16
CA ALA A 278 16.39 8.79 17.32
C ALA A 278 16.00 9.39 15.97
N PHE A 279 14.71 9.70 15.79
CA PHE A 279 14.25 10.42 14.62
C PHE A 279 14.62 11.90 14.72
N VAL A 280 15.30 12.39 13.70
CA VAL A 280 15.69 13.80 13.55
C VAL A 280 15.18 14.32 12.22
N ARG A 281 14.85 15.61 12.20
CA ARG A 281 14.34 16.29 11.00
C ARG A 281 15.39 17.26 10.47
N ALA A 282 15.77 17.07 9.21
CA ALA A 282 16.49 18.04 8.41
C ALA A 282 15.49 18.89 7.63
N GLU A 283 15.11 20.03 8.21
CA GLU A 283 14.13 20.94 7.61
C GLU A 283 14.66 21.56 6.31
N ALA A 284 13.78 21.65 5.32
CA ALA A 284 14.02 22.49 4.16
C ALA A 284 14.05 23.96 4.58
N PRO A 285 14.83 24.82 3.89
CA PRO A 285 14.82 26.26 4.15
C PRO A 285 13.39 26.83 4.12
N ALA A 286 13.01 27.59 5.14
CA ALA A 286 11.63 28.09 5.30
C ALA A 286 11.14 28.84 4.05
N GLU A 287 11.97 29.73 3.49
CA GLU A 287 11.68 30.46 2.25
C GLU A 287 11.40 29.54 1.06
N ARG A 288 12.10 28.40 0.96
CA ARG A 288 11.88 27.41 -0.11
C ARG A 288 10.59 26.66 0.10
N ARG A 289 10.29 26.29 1.34
CA ARG A 289 9.04 25.60 1.70
C ARG A 289 7.82 26.49 1.43
N GLU A 290 7.87 27.76 1.82
CA GLU A 290 6.80 28.73 1.55
C GLU A 290 6.57 28.92 0.04
N LEU A 291 7.64 29.11 -0.73
CA LEU A 291 7.56 29.25 -2.19
C LEU A 291 6.91 28.04 -2.85
N MET A 292 7.31 26.85 -2.43
CA MET A 292 6.89 25.61 -3.06
C MET A 292 5.53 25.10 -2.57
N ARG A 293 5.06 25.53 -1.40
CA ARG A 293 3.70 25.21 -0.91
C ARG A 293 2.62 25.64 -1.90
N ALA A 294 2.80 26.79 -2.54
CA ALA A 294 1.88 27.26 -3.58
C ALA A 294 1.87 26.37 -4.84
N VAL A 295 2.93 25.58 -5.06
CA VAL A 295 3.10 24.70 -6.23
C VAL A 295 2.59 23.29 -5.97
N TRP A 296 2.67 22.79 -4.73
CA TRP A 296 2.17 21.44 -4.42
C TRP A 296 0.68 21.41 -4.10
N SER A 297 0.15 22.54 -3.61
CA SER A 297 -1.26 22.69 -3.26
C SER A 297 -2.13 23.19 -4.43
N SER A 298 -1.55 23.34 -5.62
CA SER A 298 -2.22 23.82 -6.84
C SER A 298 -2.76 22.70 -7.72
#